data_AF-A0A5B2XGT3-F1
#
_entry.id   AF-A0A5B2XGT3-F1
#
_cell.length_a   1.000
_cell.length_b   1.000
_cell.length_c   1.000
_cell.angle_alpha   90.00
_cell.angle_beta   90.00
_cell.angle_gamma   90.00
#
_symmetry.space_group_name_H-M   'P 1'
#
loop_
_entity.id
_entity.type
_entity.pdbx_description
1 polymer ?
#
loop_
_entity_poly.entity_id
_entity_poly.type
_entity_poly.pdbx_seq_one_letter_code
_entity_poly.pdbx_strand_id
1 'polypeptide(L)'
;MTSIEEVRTSLEQVRELLAEMYRGAESAKALLDDAVSILAESSLNHQESLLPAEFGNASEKLVDLLTLFARNMGTVEGLTARL
;
A
#
# COMPACT_ATOMS: atom_id res chain seq x y z
N MET A 1 32.12 -14.07 -7.41
CA MET A 1 31.74 -14.54 -6.06
C MET A 1 30.94 -13.40 -5.46
N THR A 2 29.65 -13.59 -5.19
CA THR A 2 28.83 -12.53 -4.59
C THR A 2 29.25 -12.37 -3.13
N SER A 3 29.61 -11.15 -2.73
CA SER A 3 30.01 -10.88 -1.35
C SER A 3 28.79 -10.69 -0.45
N ILE A 4 28.93 -10.93 0.86
CA ILE A 4 27.86 -10.69 1.85
C ILE A 4 27.42 -9.21 1.80
N GLU A 5 28.34 -8.29 1.53
CA GLU A 5 28.05 -6.86 1.38
C GLU A 5 27.17 -6.54 0.16
N GLU A 6 27.37 -7.23 -0.96
CA GLU A 6 26.49 -7.09 -2.14
C GLU A 6 25.07 -7.58 -1.85
N VAL A 7 24.93 -8.65 -1.06
CA VAL A 7 23.61 -9.13 -0.62
C VAL A 7 22.96 -8.14 0.34
N ARG A 8 23.71 -7.60 1.31
CA ARG A 8 23.23 -6.58 2.25
C ARG A 8 22.73 -5.33 1.52
N THR A 9 23.53 -4.82 0.58
CA THR A 9 23.16 -3.68 -0.28
C THR A 9 21.87 -3.96 -1.07
N SER A 10 21.76 -5.16 -1.64
CA SER A 10 20.57 -5.54 -2.41
C SER A 10 19.32 -5.61 -1.52
N LEU A 11 19.43 -6.09 -0.28
CA LEU A 11 18.32 -6.12 0.67
C LEU A 11 17.91 -4.71 1.13
N GLU A 12 18.87 -3.81 1.31
CA GLU A 12 18.59 -2.40 1.61
C GLU A 12 17.79 -1.74 0.47
N GLN A 13 18.18 -1.98 -0.79
CA GLN A 13 17.43 -1.50 -1.96
C GLN A 13 16.01 -2.08 -2.02
N VAL A 14 15.84 -3.37 -1.72
CA VAL A 14 14.51 -3.99 -1.65
C VAL A 14 13.65 -3.33 -0.57
N ARG A 15 14.22 -3.03 0.60
CA ARG A 15 13.53 -2.32 1.68
C ARG A 15 13.08 -0.93 1.24
N GLU A 16 13.94 -0.19 0.55
CA GLU A 16 13.62 1.16 0.05
C GLU A 16 12.45 1.12 -0.95
N LEU A 17 12.47 0.16 -1.89
CA LEU A 17 11.37 -0.04 -2.84
C LEU A 17 10.06 -0.40 -2.13
N LEU A 18 10.10 -1.27 -1.11
CA LEU A 18 8.92 -1.59 -0.30
C LEU A 18 8.36 -0.37 0.42
N ALA A 19 9.22 0.50 0.95
CA ALA A 19 8.82 1.74 1.61
C ALA A 19 8.22 2.76 0.63
N GLU A 20 8.72 2.82 -0.60
CA GLU A 20 8.12 3.62 -1.68
C GLU A 20 6.74 3.09 -2.06
N MET A 21 6.60 1.79 -2.29
CA MET A 21 5.32 1.16 -2.63
C MET A 21 4.29 1.34 -1.50
N TYR A 22 4.72 1.25 -0.23
CA TYR A 22 3.85 1.53 0.91
C TYR A 22 3.27 2.96 0.86
N ARG A 23 4.13 3.97 0.67
CA ARG A 23 3.70 5.38 0.57
C ARG A 23 2.79 5.62 -0.64
N GLY A 24 3.07 4.94 -1.76
CA GLY A 24 2.22 4.98 -2.94
C GLY A 24 0.82 4.40 -2.69
N ALA A 25 0.74 3.24 -2.03
CA ALA A 25 -0.53 2.61 -1.67
C ALA A 25 -1.32 3.44 -0.64
N GLU A 26 -0.64 4.08 0.31
CA GLU A 26 -1.25 4.98 1.29
C GLU A 26 -1.88 6.19 0.59
N SER A 27 -1.14 6.80 -0.34
CA SER A 27 -1.64 7.92 -1.15
C SER A 27 -2.83 7.51 -2.03
N ALA A 28 -2.75 6.34 -2.68
CA ALA A 28 -3.85 5.81 -3.48
C ALA A 28 -5.10 5.54 -2.64
N LYS A 29 -4.92 5.04 -1.41
CA LYS A 29 -6.04 4.83 -0.48
C LYS A 29 -6.69 6.15 -0.06
N ALA A 30 -5.89 7.15 0.30
CA ALA A 30 -6.43 8.47 0.66
C ALA A 30 -7.25 9.07 -0.49
N LEU A 31 -6.72 9.03 -1.72
CA LEU A 31 -7.43 9.52 -2.90
C LEU A 31 -8.73 8.74 -3.19
N LEU A 32 -8.73 7.42 -2.96
CA LEU A 32 -9.92 6.60 -3.11
C LEU A 32 -10.99 6.96 -2.05
N ASP A 33 -10.58 7.12 -0.79
CA ASP A 33 -11.47 7.48 0.31
C ASP A 33 -12.05 8.90 0.09
N ASP A 34 -11.27 9.83 -0.44
CA ASP A 34 -11.72 11.17 -0.85
C ASP A 34 -12.75 11.09 -1.98
N ALA A 35 -12.49 10.29 -3.02
CA ALA A 35 -13.42 10.10 -4.13
C ALA A 35 -14.76 9.48 -3.67
N VAL A 36 -14.70 8.51 -2.76
CA VAL A 36 -15.89 7.92 -2.11
C VAL A 36 -16.65 8.97 -1.32
N SER A 37 -15.96 9.84 -0.58
CA SER A 37 -16.59 10.91 0.20
C SER A 37 -17.31 11.92 -0.70
N ILE A 38 -16.67 12.36 -1.79
CA ILE A 38 -17.28 13.28 -2.78
C ILE A 38 -18.54 12.66 -3.41
N LEU A 39 -18.50 11.37 -3.76
CA LEU A 39 -19.66 10.67 -4.30
C LEU A 39 -20.77 10.48 -3.27
N ALA A 40 -20.43 10.23 -2.00
CA ALA A 40 -21.39 10.13 -0.91
C ALA A 40 -22.14 11.46 -0.72
N GLU A 41 -21.42 12.58 -0.66
CA GLU A 41 -21.99 13.92 -0.56
C GLU A 41 -22.89 14.25 -1.76
N SER A 42 -22.47 13.87 -2.97
CA SER A 42 -23.25 14.07 -4.19
C SER A 42 -24.52 13.22 -4.22
N SER A 43 -24.48 12.02 -3.63
CA SER A 43 -25.61 11.09 -3.55
C SER A 43 -26.73 11.61 -2.64
N LEU A 44 -26.43 12.47 -1.66
CA LEU A 44 -27.46 13.09 -0.79
C LEU A 44 -28.48 13.91 -1.58
N ASN A 45 -28.11 14.36 -2.78
CA ASN A 45 -28.97 15.14 -3.67
C ASN A 45 -29.67 14.29 -4.75
N HIS A 46 -29.49 12.95 -4.74
CA HIS A 46 -30.01 12.02 -5.74
C HIS A 46 -30.85 10.91 -5.09
N GLN A 47 -31.90 10.43 -5.78
CA GLN A 47 -32.76 9.35 -5.27
C GLN A 47 -32.09 7.97 -5.32
N GLU A 48 -31.02 7.81 -6.10
CA GLU A 48 -30.25 6.57 -6.22
C GLU A 48 -28.85 6.74 -5.64
N SER A 49 -28.33 5.69 -5.01
CA SER A 49 -26.95 5.65 -4.49
C SER A 49 -25.95 5.71 -5.65
N LEU A 50 -25.07 6.71 -5.65
CA LEU A 50 -23.99 6.85 -6.65
C LEU A 50 -22.70 6.12 -6.22
N LEU A 51 -22.77 5.26 -5.21
CA LEU A 51 -21.64 4.50 -4.67
C LEU A 51 -21.68 3.04 -5.10
N PRO A 52 -20.93 2.67 -6.17
CA PRO A 52 -20.68 1.29 -6.55
C PRO A 52 -20.02 0.49 -5.43
N ALA A 53 -20.38 -0.79 -5.29
CA ALA A 53 -19.81 -1.69 -4.28
C ALA A 53 -18.30 -1.94 -4.51
N GLU A 54 -17.83 -1.76 -5.73
CA GLU A 54 -16.45 -1.90 -6.17
C GLU A 54 -15.51 -0.95 -5.42
N PHE A 55 -15.99 0.20 -4.94
CA PHE A 55 -15.20 1.13 -4.13
C PHE A 55 -14.77 0.51 -2.79
N GLY A 56 -15.67 -0.23 -2.13
CA GLY A 56 -15.36 -0.94 -0.90
C GLY A 56 -14.26 -2.00 -1.13
N ASN A 57 -14.43 -2.80 -2.19
CA ASN A 57 -13.44 -3.82 -2.57
C ASN A 57 -12.06 -3.22 -2.90
N ALA A 58 -12.03 -2.09 -3.60
CA ALA A 58 -10.79 -1.38 -3.89
C ALA A 58 -10.09 -0.86 -2.61
N SER A 59 -10.85 -0.34 -1.65
CA SER A 59 -10.29 0.14 -0.36
C SER A 59 -9.72 -1.03 0.47
N GLU A 60 -10.44 -2.15 0.55
CA GLU A 60 -9.96 -3.37 1.22
C GLU A 60 -8.65 -3.89 0.61
N LYS A 61 -8.56 -3.96 -0.73
CA LYS A 61 -7.34 -4.39 -1.42
C LYS A 61 -6.14 -3.48 -1.12
N LEU A 62 -6.35 -2.17 -1.03
CA LEU A 62 -5.28 -1.24 -0.69
C LEU A 62 -4.81 -1.44 0.76
N VAL A 63 -5.71 -1.73 1.70
CA VAL A 63 -5.37 -2.09 3.09
C VAL A 63 -4.56 -3.40 3.14
N ASP A 64 -4.95 -4.40 2.36
CA ASP A 64 -4.21 -5.66 2.26
C ASP A 64 -2.79 -5.44 1.70
N LEU A 65 -2.65 -4.61 0.66
CA LEU A 65 -1.35 -4.25 0.10
C LEU A 65 -0.46 -3.51 1.11
N LEU A 66 -1.00 -2.54 1.84
CA LEU A 66 -0.27 -1.83 2.90
C LEU A 66 0.25 -2.79 3.97
N THR A 67 -0.60 -3.72 4.40
CA THR A 67 -0.22 -4.77 5.37
C THR A 67 0.88 -5.68 4.82
N LEU A 68 0.77 -6.08 3.55
CA LEU A 68 1.75 -6.92 2.88
C LEU A 68 3.12 -6.23 2.78
N PHE A 69 3.15 -4.96 2.36
CA PHE A 69 4.39 -4.18 2.27
C PHE A 69 5.04 -4.01 3.63
N ALA A 70 4.26 -3.67 4.67
CA ALA A 70 4.77 -3.54 6.03
C ALA A 70 5.41 -4.85 6.56
N ARG A 71 4.75 -5.99 6.36
CA ARG A 71 5.29 -7.31 6.75
C ARG A 71 6.56 -7.68 5.99
N ASN A 72 6.59 -7.41 4.70
CA ASN A 72 7.77 -7.70 3.87
C ASN A 72 8.95 -6.81 4.22
N MET A 73 8.73 -5.53 4.58
CA MET A 73 9.79 -4.66 5.09
C MET A 73 10.43 -5.26 6.35
N GLY A 74 9.63 -5.66 7.33
CA GLY A 74 10.15 -6.30 8.55
C GLY A 74 10.88 -7.63 8.27
N THR A 75 10.43 -8.39 7.27
CA THR A 75 11.11 -9.62 6.84
C THR A 75 12.49 -9.31 6.25
N VAL A 76 12.58 -8.30 5.38
CA VAL A 76 13.84 -7.87 4.76
C VAL A 76 14.80 -7.33 5.81
N GLU A 77 14.34 -6.49 6.73
CA GLU A 77 15.14 -6.00 7.85
C GLU A 77 15.68 -7.14 8.71
N GLY A 78 14.85 -8.14 9.00
CA GLY A 78 15.25 -9.34 9.73
C GLY A 78 16.29 -10.20 8.99
N LEU A 79 16.23 -10.27 7.66
CA LEU A 79 17.24 -10.94 6.84
C LEU A 79 18.56 -10.17 6.84
N THR A 80 18.51 -8.84 6.63
CA THR A 80 19.69 -7.96 6.64
C THR A 80 20.44 -8.02 7.97
N ALA A 81 19.72 -8.07 9.10
CA ALA A 81 20.32 -8.16 10.43
C ALA A 81 21.00 -9.51 10.73
N ARG A 82 20.67 -10.57 9.97
CA ARG A 82 21.19 -11.93 10.17
C ARG A 82 22.36 -12.28 9.25
N LEU A 83 22.66 -11.43 8.27
CA LEU A 83 23.83 -11.53 7.39
C LEU A 83 25.02 -10.79 7.99
#